data_AF-O60127-F1
#
_entry.id   AF-O60127-F1
#
_cell.length_a   1.000
_cell.length_b   1.000
_cell.length_c   1.000
_cell.angle_alpha   90.00
_cell.angle_beta   90.00
_cell.angle_gamma   90.00
#
_symmetry.space_group_name_H-M   'P 1'
#
loop_
_entity.id
_entity.type
_entity.pdbx_description
1 polymer ?
#
loop_
_entity_poly.entity_id
_entity_poly.type
_entity_poly.pdbx_seq_one_letter_code
_entity_poly.pdbx_strand_id
1 'polypeptide(L)'
;MDEIQESSCNEKLSDEDLAAEFVEFTDNIPIEIYRSLRYIRKYENFFAKENENLNTAARLVCDCPISEVPSAKQKLADSLFTSHEYLRQTSAEANKLYENVLASYKHLCEKIKYLEADNPLYVPAP
;
A
#
# COMPACT_ATOMS: atom_id res chain seq x y z
N MET A 1 -12.61 -54.19 7.15
CA MET A 1 -12.66 -52.81 7.66
C MET A 1 -11.35 -52.21 7.24
N ASP A 2 -11.37 -51.57 6.08
CA ASP A 2 -10.22 -51.00 5.40
C ASP A 2 -9.84 -49.68 6.06
N GLU A 3 -8.61 -49.58 6.57
CA GLU A 3 -8.01 -48.29 6.92
C GLU A 3 -7.19 -47.82 5.71
N ILE A 4 -7.76 -46.82 5.04
CA ILE A 4 -7.14 -46.07 3.96
C ILE A 4 -5.95 -45.32 4.54
N GLN A 5 -4.77 -45.68 4.08
CA GLN A 5 -3.50 -45.04 4.37
C GLN A 5 -3.49 -43.67 3.69
N GLU A 6 -3.81 -42.61 4.43
CA GLU A 6 -3.60 -41.22 3.99
C GLU A 6 -2.10 -40.95 3.84
N SER A 7 -1.59 -41.20 2.64
CA SER A 7 -0.30 -40.71 2.16
C SER A 7 -0.39 -39.19 2.04
N SER A 8 0.06 -38.48 3.08
CA SER A 8 0.26 -37.04 3.05
C SER A 8 1.65 -36.74 2.52
N CYS A 9 1.72 -36.21 1.29
CA CYS A 9 2.92 -35.67 0.67
C CYS A 9 3.43 -34.46 1.46
N ASN A 10 4.39 -34.68 2.36
CA ASN A 10 5.30 -33.63 2.83
C ASN A 10 6.53 -33.62 1.91
N GLU A 11 6.45 -32.93 0.77
CA GLU A 11 7.65 -32.52 0.06
C GLU A 11 8.33 -31.43 0.89
N LYS A 12 9.37 -31.81 1.64
CA LYS A 12 10.29 -30.85 2.26
C LYS A 12 11.00 -30.12 1.11
N LEU A 13 10.69 -28.83 0.92
CA LEU A 13 11.45 -27.95 0.06
C LEU A 13 12.94 -28.05 0.44
N SER A 14 13.81 -28.11 -0.56
CA SER A 14 15.25 -28.08 -0.30
C SER A 14 15.67 -26.69 0.21
N ASP A 15 16.81 -26.60 0.91
CA ASP A 15 17.35 -25.31 1.36
C ASP A 15 17.56 -24.32 0.19
N GLU A 16 17.86 -24.84 -1.01
CA GLU A 16 18.02 -24.06 -2.23
C GLU A 16 16.67 -23.45 -2.70
N ASP A 17 15.59 -24.22 -2.64
CA ASP A 17 14.25 -23.75 -2.99
C ASP A 17 13.79 -22.65 -2.03
N LEU A 18 14.05 -22.84 -0.72
CA LEU A 18 13.73 -21.84 0.32
C LEU A 18 14.51 -20.53 0.12
N ALA A 19 15.80 -20.63 -0.24
CA ALA A 19 16.63 -19.47 -0.52
C ALA A 19 16.17 -18.73 -1.79
N ALA A 20 15.82 -19.46 -2.85
CA ALA A 20 15.29 -18.87 -4.09
C ALA A 20 13.96 -18.15 -3.84
N GLU A 21 13.03 -18.77 -3.11
CA GLU A 21 11.75 -18.17 -2.74
C GLU A 21 11.96 -16.91 -1.87
N PHE A 22 12.95 -16.91 -0.99
CA PHE A 22 13.30 -15.75 -0.17
C PHE A 22 13.82 -14.57 -1.01
N VAL A 23 14.71 -14.84 -1.97
CA VAL A 23 15.24 -13.83 -2.88
C VAL A 23 14.13 -13.25 -3.75
N GLU A 24 13.30 -14.10 -4.36
CA GLU A 24 12.18 -13.64 -5.19
C GLU A 24 11.18 -12.78 -4.39
N PHE A 25 10.87 -13.19 -3.17
CA PHE A 25 10.01 -12.42 -2.27
C PHE A 25 10.63 -11.06 -1.93
N THR A 26 11.91 -11.02 -1.55
CA THR A 26 12.57 -9.76 -1.12
C THR A 26 12.86 -8.81 -2.28
N ASP A 27 13.12 -9.30 -3.49
CA ASP A 27 13.39 -8.48 -4.68
C ASP A 27 12.18 -7.64 -5.10
N ASN A 28 10.97 -8.15 -4.85
CA ASN A 28 9.73 -7.46 -5.22
C ASN A 28 9.34 -6.35 -4.23
N ILE A 29 9.76 -6.42 -2.96
CA ILE A 29 9.37 -5.46 -1.93
C ILE A 29 9.82 -4.03 -2.27
N PRO A 30 11.09 -3.75 -2.62
CA PRO A 30 11.52 -2.40 -2.98
C PRO A 30 10.76 -1.83 -4.18
N ILE A 31 10.44 -2.68 -5.16
CA ILE A 31 9.71 -2.29 -6.37
C ILE A 31 8.29 -1.86 -6.00
N GLU A 32 7.58 -2.63 -5.19
CA GLU A 32 6.22 -2.30 -4.75
C GLU A 32 6.19 -1.08 -3.83
N ILE A 33 7.17 -0.94 -2.92
CA ILE A 33 7.32 0.27 -2.11
C ILE A 33 7.50 1.50 -3.00
N TYR A 34 8.41 1.43 -3.97
CA TYR A 34 8.66 2.53 -4.90
C TYR A 34 7.43 2.87 -5.73
N ARG A 35 6.70 1.87 -6.24
CA ARG A 35 5.46 2.06 -7.00
C ARG A 35 4.40 2.79 -6.16
N SER A 36 4.14 2.33 -4.94
CA SER A 36 3.15 2.96 -4.05
C SER A 36 3.55 4.39 -3.68
N LEU A 37 4.82 4.64 -3.33
CA LEU A 37 5.31 6.00 -3.05
C LEU A 37 5.17 6.93 -4.25
N ARG A 38 5.40 6.42 -5.47
CA ARG A 38 5.18 7.19 -6.71
C ARG A 38 3.71 7.58 -6.88
N TYR A 39 2.77 6.68 -6.57
CA TYR A 39 1.34 6.98 -6.64
C TYR A 39 0.89 7.95 -5.54
N ILE A 40 1.36 7.78 -4.31
CA ILE A 40 1.13 8.73 -3.20
C ILE A 40 1.55 10.14 -3.63
N ARG A 41 2.79 10.29 -4.12
CA ARG A 41 3.31 11.58 -4.58
C ARG A 41 2.52 12.14 -5.77
N LYS A 42 2.06 11.27 -6.69
CA LYS A 42 1.21 11.68 -7.82
C LYS A 42 -0.10 12.30 -7.33
N TYR A 43 -0.78 11.66 -6.38
CA TYR A 43 -2.05 12.15 -5.84
C TYR A 43 -1.87 13.38 -4.95
N GLU A 44 -0.78 13.47 -4.19
CA GLU A 44 -0.41 14.69 -3.47
C GLU A 44 -0.18 15.88 -4.41
N ASN A 45 0.50 15.68 -5.54
CA ASN A 45 0.67 16.73 -6.54
C ASN A 45 -0.67 17.17 -7.17
N PHE A 46 -1.57 16.22 -7.42
CA PHE A 46 -2.92 16.54 -7.91
C PHE A 46 -3.75 17.30 -6.88
N PHE A 47 -3.67 16.89 -5.61
CA PHE A 47 -4.29 17.60 -4.51
C PHE A 47 -3.74 19.03 -4.37
N ALA A 48 -2.42 19.22 -4.44
CA ALA A 48 -1.81 20.55 -4.37
C ALA A 48 -2.31 21.48 -5.49
N LYS A 49 -2.36 20.97 -6.73
CA LYS A 49 -2.92 21.71 -7.86
C LYS A 49 -4.42 22.01 -7.67
N GLU A 50 -5.20 21.06 -7.18
CA GLU A 50 -6.62 21.29 -6.94
C GLU A 50 -6.87 22.27 -5.78
N ASN A 51 -5.96 22.33 -4.81
CA ASN A 51 -6.01 23.32 -3.75
C ASN A 51 -5.78 24.75 -4.27
N GLU A 52 -4.96 24.93 -5.31
CA GLU A 52 -4.85 26.23 -6.02
C GLU A 52 -6.16 26.59 -6.74
N ASN A 53 -6.81 25.62 -7.38
CA ASN A 53 -8.12 25.80 -8.01
C ASN A 53 -9.19 26.18 -6.97
N LEU A 54 -9.20 25.50 -5.82
CA LEU A 54 -10.12 25.75 -4.72
C LEU A 54 -9.95 27.16 -4.15
N ASN A 55 -8.71 27.61 -3.94
CA ASN A 55 -8.43 28.98 -3.53
C ASN A 55 -8.90 30.01 -4.56
N THR A 56 -8.75 29.70 -5.85
CA THR A 56 -9.24 30.56 -6.95
C THR A 56 -10.77 30.61 -6.96
N ALA A 57 -11.44 29.46 -6.85
CA ALA A 57 -12.90 29.36 -6.79
C ALA A 57 -13.48 30.06 -5.55
N ALA A 58 -12.81 29.96 -4.40
CA ALA A 58 -13.22 30.66 -3.18
C ALA A 58 -13.17 32.19 -3.35
N ARG A 59 -12.13 32.73 -3.99
CA ARG A 59 -12.07 34.15 -4.34
C ARG A 59 -13.18 34.56 -5.30
N LEU A 60 -13.44 33.75 -6.33
CA LEU A 60 -14.54 34.01 -7.28
C LEU A 60 -15.89 34.12 -6.57
N VAL A 61 -16.16 33.28 -5.56
CA VAL A 61 -17.41 33.38 -4.77
C VAL A 61 -17.51 34.70 -4.02
N CYS A 62 -16.40 35.22 -3.48
CA CYS A 62 -16.38 36.51 -2.77
C CYS A 62 -16.53 37.71 -3.70
N ASP A 63 -15.96 37.64 -4.91
CA ASP A 63 -15.82 38.80 -5.80
C ASP A 63 -16.88 38.83 -6.93
N CYS A 64 -17.65 37.75 -7.13
CA CYS A 64 -18.62 37.68 -8.23
C CYS A 64 -19.90 38.48 -7.96
N PRO A 65 -20.58 38.97 -9.01
CA PRO A 65 -21.92 39.54 -8.89
C PRO A 65 -22.90 38.55 -8.25
N ILE A 66 -23.91 39.04 -7.52
CA ILE A 66 -24.92 38.21 -6.85
C ILE A 66 -25.58 37.20 -7.82
N SER A 67 -25.75 37.57 -9.09
CA SER A 67 -26.30 36.71 -10.15
C SER A 67 -25.44 35.48 -10.46
N GLU A 68 -24.13 35.53 -10.19
CA GLU A 68 -23.17 34.47 -10.51
C GLU A 68 -22.81 33.60 -9.31
N VAL A 69 -23.17 34.03 -8.09
CA VAL A 69 -22.89 33.31 -6.83
C VAL A 69 -23.28 31.83 -6.90
N PRO A 70 -24.46 31.42 -7.43
CA PRO A 70 -24.80 30.01 -7.55
C PRO A 70 -23.82 29.21 -8.42
N SER A 71 -23.39 29.77 -9.55
CA SER A 71 -22.42 29.13 -10.44
C SER A 71 -21.02 29.07 -9.82
N ALA A 72 -20.58 30.13 -9.14
CA ALA A 72 -19.31 30.16 -8.43
C ALA A 72 -19.28 29.13 -7.28
N LYS A 73 -20.38 29.00 -6.53
CA LYS A 73 -20.53 27.98 -5.48
C LYS A 73 -20.49 26.56 -6.04
N GLN A 74 -21.10 26.32 -7.21
CA GLN A 74 -21.03 25.01 -7.86
C GLN A 74 -19.58 24.64 -8.21
N LYS A 75 -18.83 25.57 -8.83
CA LYS A 75 -17.41 25.35 -9.15
C LYS A 75 -16.57 25.05 -7.91
N LEU A 76 -16.81 25.78 -6.81
CA LEU A 76 -16.13 25.53 -5.55
C LEU A 76 -16.46 24.13 -4.99
N ALA A 77 -17.72 23.70 -5.07
CA ALA A 77 -18.15 22.37 -4.64
C ALA A 77 -17.51 21.25 -5.49
N ASP A 78 -17.46 21.43 -6.81
CA ASP A 78 -16.83 20.47 -7.74
C ASP A 78 -15.33 20.31 -7.45
N SER A 79 -14.63 21.43 -7.22
CA SER A 79 -13.22 21.44 -6.81
C SER A 79 -13.00 20.78 -5.45
N LEU A 80 -13.89 21.01 -4.48
CA LEU A 80 -13.81 20.37 -3.17
C LEU A 80 -13.98 18.85 -3.27
N PHE A 81 -14.94 18.38 -4.07
CA PHE A 81 -15.16 16.94 -4.30
C PHE A 81 -13.94 16.30 -4.96
N THR A 82 -13.38 16.95 -5.98
CA THR A 82 -12.18 16.50 -6.68
C THR A 82 -10.97 16.42 -5.75
N SER A 83 -10.76 17.46 -4.93
CA SER A 83 -9.70 17.52 -3.93
C SER A 83 -9.83 16.39 -2.88
N HIS A 84 -11.05 16.14 -2.41
CA HIS A 84 -11.33 15.04 -1.49
C HIS A 84 -11.03 13.67 -2.11
N GLU A 85 -11.37 13.47 -3.39
CA GLU A 85 -11.06 12.23 -4.09
C GLU A 85 -9.56 11.97 -4.20
N TYR A 86 -8.74 13.00 -4.43
CA TYR A 86 -7.28 12.83 -4.41
C TYR A 86 -6.76 12.43 -3.03
N LEU A 87 -7.26 13.03 -1.95
CA LEU A 87 -6.89 12.61 -0.59
C LEU A 87 -7.28 11.16 -0.32
N ARG A 88 -8.46 10.73 -0.76
CA ARG A 88 -8.93 9.35 -0.63
C ARG A 88 -8.01 8.38 -1.35
N GLN A 89 -7.57 8.73 -2.56
CA GLN A 89 -6.63 7.94 -3.36
C GLN A 89 -5.24 7.88 -2.71
N THR A 90 -4.71 9.01 -2.22
CA THR A 90 -3.45 9.03 -1.45
C THR A 90 -3.53 8.12 -0.23
N SER A 91 -4.61 8.20 0.55
CA SER A 91 -4.82 7.36 1.73
C SER A 91 -4.94 5.88 1.38
N ALA A 92 -5.63 5.54 0.29
CA ALA A 92 -5.75 4.16 -0.17
C ALA A 92 -4.39 3.55 -0.55
N GLU A 93 -3.55 4.29 -1.29
CA GLU A 93 -2.20 3.84 -1.65
C GLU A 93 -1.28 3.74 -0.42
N ALA A 94 -1.40 4.65 0.54
CA ALA A 94 -0.65 4.58 1.80
C ALA A 94 -1.05 3.36 2.65
N ASN A 95 -2.35 3.07 2.75
CA ASN A 95 -2.83 1.87 3.45
C ASN A 95 -2.36 0.59 2.76
N LYS A 96 -2.48 0.52 1.43
CA LYS A 96 -1.97 -0.60 0.63
C LYS A 96 -0.47 -0.81 0.83
N LEU A 97 0.31 0.26 0.82
CA LEU A 97 1.75 0.20 1.10
C LEU A 97 2.03 -0.37 2.49
N TYR A 98 1.32 0.13 3.51
CA TYR A 98 1.46 -0.34 4.88
C TYR A 98 1.13 -1.84 5.00
N GLU A 99 0.00 -2.27 4.40
CA GLU A 99 -0.41 -3.68 4.40
C GLU A 99 0.61 -4.57 3.70
N ASN A 100 1.13 -4.16 2.55
CA ASN A 100 2.15 -4.92 1.81
C ASN A 100 3.45 -5.05 2.61
N VAL A 101 3.92 -3.97 3.23
CA VAL A 101 5.12 -4.00 4.09
C VAL A 101 4.89 -4.86 5.33
N LEU A 102 3.73 -4.76 5.96
CA LEU A 102 3.38 -5.57 7.13
C LEU A 102 3.28 -7.06 6.80
N ALA A 103 2.62 -7.41 5.70
CA ALA A 103 2.55 -8.78 5.21
C ALA A 103 3.96 -9.32 4.92
N SER A 104 4.79 -8.49 4.28
CA SER A 104 6.16 -8.87 3.98
C SER A 104 7.00 -9.09 5.24
N TYR A 105 6.87 -8.20 6.22
CA TYR A 105 7.53 -8.33 7.52
C TYR A 105 7.11 -9.62 8.24
N LYS A 106 5.80 -9.94 8.26
CA LYS A 106 5.29 -11.18 8.88
C LYS A 106 5.86 -12.43 8.20
N HIS A 107 5.87 -12.45 6.86
CA HIS A 107 6.41 -13.56 6.09
C HIS A 107 7.92 -13.76 6.36
N LEU A 108 8.69 -12.67 6.44
CA LEU A 108 10.09 -12.71 6.84
C LEU A 108 10.26 -13.31 8.25
N CYS A 109 9.46 -12.87 9.22
CA CYS A 109 9.51 -13.41 10.58
C CYS A 109 9.15 -14.91 10.64
N GLU A 110 8.18 -15.37 9.84
CA GLU A 110 7.80 -16.78 9.74
C GLU A 110 8.95 -17.63 9.17
N LYS A 111 9.60 -17.15 8.10
CA LYS A 111 10.78 -17.83 7.53
C LYS A 111 11.96 -17.89 8.49
N ILE A 112 12.24 -16.81 9.21
CA ILE A 112 13.29 -16.82 10.25
C ILE A 112 12.99 -17.87 11.31
N LYS A 113 11.75 -17.94 11.83
CA LYS A 113 11.35 -18.97 12.80
C LYS A 113 11.50 -20.39 12.27
N TYR A 114 11.17 -20.63 11.00
CA TYR A 114 11.36 -21.92 10.35
C TYR A 114 12.84 -22.32 10.33
N LEU A 115 13.72 -21.39 9.90
CA LEU A 115 15.17 -21.60 9.87
C LEU A 115 15.77 -21.81 11.27
N GLU A 116 15.24 -21.12 12.28
CA GLU A 116 15.65 -21.31 13.68
C GLU A 116 15.21 -22.67 14.24
N ALA A 117 14.05 -23.20 13.81
CA ALA A 117 13.53 -24.49 14.27
C ALA A 117 14.22 -25.71 13.61
N ASP A 118 14.62 -25.59 12.34
CA ASP A 118 15.31 -26.67 11.59
C ASP A 118 16.81 -26.78 11.93
N ASN A 119 17.35 -25.86 12.74
CA ASN A 119 18.73 -25.93 13.23
C ASN A 119 18.79 -26.40 14.70
N PRO A 120 18.98 -27.71 14.98
CA PRO A 120 19.10 -28.22 16.36
C PRO A 120 20.34 -27.71 17.13
N LEU A 121 21.18 -26.87 16.51
CA LEU A 121 22.33 -26.19 17.13
C LEU A 121 22.13 -24.68 17.31
N TYR A 122 20.95 -24.12 17.00
CA TYR A 122 20.70 -22.69 17.22
C TYR A 122 20.57 -22.38 18.71
N VAL A 123 21.59 -21.72 19.26
CA VAL A 123 21.57 -21.08 20.57
C VAL A 123 21.28 -19.60 20.33
N PRO A 124 20.14 -19.04 20.76
CA PRO A 124 19.88 -17.61 20.62
C PRO A 124 20.96 -16.81 21.36
N ALA A 125 21.42 -15.72 20.77
CA ALA A 125 22.34 -14.79 21.44
C ALA A 125 21.65 -14.19 22.70
N PRO A 126 22.41 -13.97 23.80
CA PRO A 126 21.88 -13.48 25.06
C PRO A 126 21.28 -12.07 25.01
#